data_AF-A0A2G4T1R4-F1
#
_entry.id   AF-A0A2G4T1R4-F1
#
_cell.length_a   1.000
_cell.length_b   1.000
_cell.length_c   1.000
_cell.angle_alpha   90.00
_cell.angle_beta   90.00
_cell.angle_gamma   90.00
#
_symmetry.space_group_name_H-M   'P 1'
#
loop_
_entity.id
_entity.type
_entity.pdbx_description
1 polymer ?
#
loop_
_entity_poly.entity_id
_entity_poly.type
_entity_poly.pdbx_seq_one_letter_code
_entity_poly.pdbx_strand_id
1 'polypeptide(L)'
;MKNGSKENLTWKINYLAAQVGEKTHMKTAIMAASRAKHQQIHNPNFQPTDTEALKEELQNTRKLKLEHKLHQGRREIKSALKKSKIIETQKQIKKIKSAKAMGENDYRNDEKESQKKVKPEDLPKLEKELDMLKHVDLEYLADKKVKSTLQKNTAFKNEELVKQVIDSIEINNKYPEDIDKLILSNIEARLLAHKSVVAEVQSITQSFISILKGDAEKIEKKKAEELEKKKKAEEAKKRAAEANDEGQGAKRQKMNGKPNASSKFTDSLTEYDEKNDEFFKKIYEGETKKNRPGQRQRRKQWEELYGRKANHISEQYKKREEKRLANPDYKPKKKQEKKLEIKKAPAEPMHPSWEAKRQQQEMMSKALSGKVSSNNKIVFDDD
;
A
#
# COMPACT_ATOMS: atom_id res chain seq x y z
N MET A 1 -19.11 -17.57 -19.64
CA MET A 1 -17.92 -16.76 -19.93
C MET A 1 -16.75 -17.30 -19.12
N LYS A 2 -15.75 -17.89 -19.79
CA LYS A 2 -14.58 -18.46 -19.12
C LYS A 2 -13.87 -17.35 -18.36
N ASN A 3 -13.61 -17.55 -17.08
CA ASN A 3 -12.79 -16.67 -16.25
C ASN A 3 -11.36 -16.68 -16.80
N GLY A 4 -11.10 -15.87 -17.83
CA GLY A 4 -9.76 -15.40 -18.13
C GLY A 4 -9.19 -14.79 -16.85
N SER A 5 -7.93 -15.11 -16.56
CA SER A 5 -7.14 -14.49 -15.49
C SER A 5 -7.58 -13.04 -15.32
N LYS A 6 -8.13 -12.66 -14.15
CA LYS A 6 -8.60 -11.29 -13.90
C LYS A 6 -7.41 -10.35 -14.11
N GLU A 7 -7.32 -9.78 -15.31
CA GLU A 7 -6.24 -8.89 -15.66
C GLU A 7 -6.23 -7.73 -14.67
N ASN A 8 -5.06 -7.45 -14.11
CA ASN A 8 -4.91 -6.33 -13.22
C ASN A 8 -4.96 -5.04 -14.05
N LEU A 9 -6.15 -4.45 -14.16
CA LEU A 9 -6.40 -3.20 -14.89
C LEU A 9 -5.43 -2.09 -14.47
N THR A 10 -5.06 -2.01 -13.19
CA THR A 10 -4.09 -1.02 -12.72
C THR A 10 -2.72 -1.25 -13.34
N TRP A 11 -2.26 -2.50 -13.42
CA TRP A 11 -1.01 -2.83 -14.10
C TRP A 11 -1.08 -2.54 -15.59
N LYS A 12 -2.17 -2.98 -16.25
CA LYS A 12 -2.39 -2.77 -17.69
C LYS A 12 -2.40 -1.29 -18.07
N ILE A 13 -3.11 -0.44 -17.32
CA ILE A 13 -3.14 1.02 -17.53
C ILE A 13 -1.72 1.61 -17.45
N ASN A 14 -0.95 1.27 -16.43
CA ASN A 14 0.42 1.81 -16.29
C ASN A 14 1.38 1.23 -17.33
N TYR A 15 1.16 0.01 -17.80
CA TYR A 15 1.96 -0.59 -18.87
C TYR A 15 1.68 0.10 -20.21
N LEU A 16 0.40 0.22 -20.60
CA LEU A 16 -0.02 0.91 -21.81
C LEU A 16 0.37 2.39 -21.78
N ALA A 17 0.18 3.08 -20.65
CA ALA A 17 0.62 4.46 -20.49
C ALA A 17 2.15 4.59 -20.69
N ALA A 18 2.95 3.66 -20.16
CA ALA A 18 4.39 3.65 -20.39
C ALA A 18 4.78 3.35 -21.86
N GLN A 19 4.00 2.54 -22.58
CA GLN A 19 4.22 2.28 -24.02
C GLN A 19 3.89 3.50 -24.88
N VAL A 20 2.83 4.23 -24.56
CA VAL A 20 2.40 5.46 -25.24
C VAL A 20 3.31 6.66 -24.90
N GLY A 21 4.13 6.54 -23.85
CA GLY A 21 5.04 7.61 -23.40
C GLY A 21 4.42 8.55 -22.34
N GLU A 22 3.26 8.22 -21.79
CA GLU A 22 2.69 8.92 -20.65
C GLU A 22 3.49 8.59 -19.36
N LYS A 23 3.53 9.55 -18.43
CA LYS A 23 4.26 9.37 -17.16
C LYS A 23 3.52 8.39 -16.25
N THR A 24 4.23 7.37 -15.76
CA THR A 24 3.69 6.40 -14.80
C THR A 24 4.59 6.29 -13.58
N HIS A 25 4.00 5.94 -12.43
CA HIS A 25 4.76 5.78 -11.18
C HIS A 25 5.27 4.34 -10.99
N MET A 26 4.88 3.40 -11.85
CA MET A 26 5.15 1.98 -11.68
C MET A 26 6.38 1.56 -12.49
N LYS A 27 7.54 1.48 -11.81
CA LYS A 27 8.83 1.13 -12.43
C LYS A 27 8.81 -0.20 -13.20
N THR A 28 8.07 -1.19 -12.70
CA THR A 28 7.94 -2.50 -13.38
C THR A 28 7.21 -2.39 -14.72
N ALA A 29 6.21 -1.51 -14.82
CA ALA A 29 5.50 -1.25 -16.06
C ALA A 29 6.40 -0.51 -17.06
N ILE A 30 7.17 0.48 -16.59
CA ILE A 30 8.17 1.18 -17.41
C ILE A 30 9.20 0.20 -17.96
N MET A 31 9.81 -0.63 -17.11
CA MET A 31 10.80 -1.61 -17.55
C MET A 31 10.22 -2.64 -18.53
N ALA A 32 8.98 -3.08 -18.31
CA ALA A 32 8.30 -4.00 -19.21
C ALA A 32 8.03 -3.35 -20.58
N ALA A 33 7.59 -2.09 -20.61
CA ALA A 33 7.36 -1.33 -21.83
C ALA A 33 8.67 -1.09 -22.60
N SER A 34 9.75 -0.69 -21.90
CA SER A 34 11.09 -0.54 -22.50
C SER A 34 11.59 -1.85 -23.09
N ARG A 35 11.40 -2.98 -22.39
CA ARG A 35 11.80 -4.30 -22.88
C ARG A 35 11.00 -4.71 -24.11
N ALA A 36 9.69 -4.46 -24.13
CA ALA A 36 8.86 -4.71 -25.30
C ALA A 36 9.35 -3.89 -26.50
N LYS A 37 9.60 -2.58 -26.31
CA LYS A 37 10.15 -1.71 -27.36
C LYS A 37 11.49 -2.20 -27.90
N HIS A 38 12.39 -2.64 -27.01
CA HIS A 38 13.67 -3.23 -27.42
C HIS A 38 13.48 -4.52 -28.24
N GLN A 39 12.56 -5.41 -27.83
CA GLN A 39 12.26 -6.63 -28.58
C GLN A 39 11.68 -6.34 -29.97
N GLN A 40 10.92 -5.26 -30.11
CA GLN A 40 10.37 -4.81 -31.39
C GLN A 40 11.46 -4.34 -32.35
N ILE A 41 12.43 -3.55 -31.87
CA ILE A 41 13.56 -3.06 -32.69
C ILE A 41 14.42 -4.22 -33.22
N HIS A 42 14.58 -5.28 -32.44
CA HIS A 42 15.41 -6.43 -32.82
C HIS A 42 14.66 -7.54 -33.56
N ASN A 43 13.37 -7.37 -33.86
CA ASN A 43 12.59 -8.35 -34.61
C ASN A 43 12.37 -7.87 -36.06
N PRO A 44 13.01 -8.49 -37.06
CA PRO A 44 12.95 -8.05 -38.45
C PRO A 44 11.56 -8.20 -39.11
N ASN A 45 10.65 -8.98 -38.49
CA ASN A 45 9.26 -9.15 -38.95
C ASN A 45 8.26 -8.23 -38.22
N PHE A 46 8.73 -7.27 -37.43
CA PHE A 46 7.85 -6.48 -36.58
C PHE A 46 7.21 -5.30 -37.33
N GLN A 47 5.89 -5.30 -37.45
CA GLN A 47 5.12 -4.13 -37.88
C GLN A 47 5.08 -3.09 -36.76
N PRO A 48 5.30 -1.79 -37.05
CA PRO A 48 5.22 -0.75 -36.04
C PRO A 48 3.86 -0.83 -35.34
N THR A 49 3.86 -0.90 -34.00
CA THR A 49 2.60 -0.83 -33.25
C THR A 49 1.97 0.52 -33.50
N ASP A 50 0.74 0.54 -34.01
CA ASP A 50 -0.05 1.75 -34.14
C ASP A 50 -0.19 2.41 -32.77
N THR A 51 0.44 3.57 -32.62
CA THR A 51 0.39 4.34 -31.38
C THR A 51 -1.04 4.75 -31.03
N GLU A 52 -1.89 4.88 -32.04
CA GLU A 52 -3.32 5.18 -31.92
C GLU A 52 -4.09 4.00 -31.32
N ALA A 53 -3.86 2.78 -31.79
CA ALA A 53 -4.47 1.58 -31.22
C ALA A 53 -4.09 1.39 -29.75
N LEU A 54 -2.83 1.65 -29.37
CA LEU A 54 -2.39 1.62 -27.96
C LEU A 54 -3.06 2.70 -27.11
N LYS A 55 -3.29 3.90 -27.67
CA LYS A 55 -4.04 4.97 -27.00
C LYS A 55 -5.49 4.56 -26.80
N GLU A 56 -6.13 3.97 -27.81
CA GLU A 56 -7.51 3.49 -27.70
C GLU A 56 -7.65 2.39 -26.64
N GLU A 57 -6.73 1.41 -26.64
CA GLU A 57 -6.71 0.37 -25.62
C GLU A 57 -6.48 0.96 -24.21
N LEU A 58 -5.63 1.97 -24.09
CA LEU A 58 -5.43 2.69 -22.83
C LEU A 58 -6.72 3.39 -22.37
N GLN A 59 -7.45 4.05 -23.27
CA GLN A 59 -8.73 4.70 -22.93
C GLN A 59 -9.79 3.68 -22.53
N ASN A 60 -9.89 2.56 -23.24
CA ASN A 60 -10.82 1.47 -22.93
C ASN A 60 -10.51 0.82 -21.58
N THR A 61 -9.23 0.58 -21.27
CA THR A 61 -8.83 0.02 -19.97
C THR A 61 -9.04 1.01 -18.82
N ARG A 62 -8.84 2.32 -19.05
CA ARG A 62 -9.21 3.38 -18.11
C ARG A 62 -10.72 3.37 -17.85
N LYS A 63 -11.55 3.31 -18.90
CA LYS A 63 -13.02 3.25 -18.79
C LYS A 63 -13.48 2.08 -17.91
N LEU A 64 -13.03 0.87 -18.21
CA LEU A 64 -13.35 -0.32 -17.39
C LEU A 64 -12.92 -0.17 -15.93
N LYS A 65 -11.77 0.46 -15.68
CA LYS A 65 -11.29 0.72 -14.32
C LYS A 65 -12.15 1.76 -13.60
N LEU A 66 -12.58 2.80 -14.30
CA LEU A 66 -13.49 3.83 -13.78
C LEU A 66 -14.85 3.24 -13.44
N GLU A 67 -15.42 2.39 -14.30
CA GLU A 67 -16.69 1.68 -14.03
C GLU A 67 -16.59 0.76 -12.80
N HIS A 68 -15.50 -0.01 -12.69
CA HIS A 68 -15.26 -0.82 -11.50
C HIS A 68 -15.16 0.04 -10.24
N LYS A 69 -14.42 1.15 -10.32
CA LYS A 69 -14.24 2.05 -9.17
C LYS A 69 -15.54 2.79 -8.83
N LEU A 70 -16.37 3.10 -9.81
CA LEU A 70 -17.70 3.67 -9.63
C LEU A 70 -18.59 2.70 -8.85
N HIS A 71 -18.69 1.46 -9.29
CA HIS A 71 -19.48 0.43 -8.62
C HIS A 71 -19.01 0.20 -7.17
N GLN A 72 -17.69 0.12 -6.97
CA GLN A 72 -17.13 0.02 -5.62
C GLN A 72 -17.44 1.26 -4.77
N GLY A 73 -17.30 2.46 -5.35
CA GLY A 73 -17.59 3.72 -4.70
C GLY A 73 -19.05 3.86 -4.27
N ARG A 74 -20.01 3.43 -5.11
CA ARG A 74 -21.44 3.36 -4.76
C ARG A 74 -21.66 2.48 -3.53
N ARG A 75 -21.04 1.30 -3.49
CA ARG A 75 -21.13 0.38 -2.34
C ARG A 75 -20.53 0.96 -1.07
N GLU A 76 -19.38 1.63 -1.18
CA GLU A 76 -18.69 2.29 -0.06
C GLU A 76 -19.54 3.46 0.50
N ILE A 77 -20.06 4.32 -0.37
CA ILE A 77 -20.97 5.42 0.03
C ILE A 77 -22.25 4.87 0.66
N LYS A 78 -22.88 3.84 0.10
CA LYS A 78 -24.06 3.19 0.70
C LYS A 78 -23.76 2.68 2.11
N SER A 79 -22.61 2.03 2.30
CA SER A 79 -22.16 1.56 3.62
C SER A 79 -21.95 2.73 4.59
N ALA A 80 -21.34 3.82 4.14
CA ALA A 80 -21.17 5.04 4.93
C ALA A 80 -22.50 5.72 5.26
N LEU A 81 -23.45 5.75 4.32
CA LEU A 81 -24.80 6.28 4.51
C LEU A 81 -25.60 5.45 5.50
N LYS A 82 -25.48 4.12 5.49
CA LYS A 82 -26.08 3.25 6.53
C LYS A 82 -25.58 3.63 7.92
N LYS A 83 -24.27 3.82 8.08
CA LYS A 83 -23.68 4.27 9.36
C LYS A 83 -24.19 5.64 9.76
N SER A 84 -24.24 6.59 8.81
CA SER A 84 -24.76 7.93 9.04
C SER A 84 -26.23 7.91 9.46
N LYS A 85 -27.06 7.09 8.81
CA LYS A 85 -28.48 6.92 9.12
C LYS A 85 -28.67 6.41 10.54
N ILE A 86 -27.92 5.39 10.97
CA ILE A 86 -27.98 4.87 12.35
C ILE A 86 -27.66 5.99 13.36
N ILE A 87 -26.59 6.76 13.12
CA ILE A 87 -26.16 7.85 14.00
C ILE A 87 -27.23 8.94 14.05
N GLU A 88 -27.80 9.32 12.91
CA GLU A 88 -28.84 10.37 12.86
C GLU A 88 -30.14 9.90 13.49
N THR A 89 -30.54 8.64 13.30
CA THR A 89 -31.70 8.04 13.96
C THR A 89 -31.52 8.07 15.48
N GLN A 90 -30.33 7.71 15.99
CA GLN A 90 -30.03 7.80 17.41
C GLN A 90 -30.08 9.23 17.93
N LYS A 91 -29.56 10.22 17.18
CA LYS A 91 -29.66 11.63 17.55
C LYS A 91 -31.10 12.11 17.59
N GLN A 92 -31.91 11.73 16.61
CA GLN A 92 -33.31 12.13 16.52
C GLN A 92 -34.14 11.51 17.65
N ILE A 93 -33.94 10.23 17.96
CA ILE A 93 -34.56 9.58 19.12
C ILE A 93 -34.16 10.29 20.42
N LYS A 94 -32.88 10.66 20.59
CA LYS A 94 -32.44 11.42 21.77
C LYS A 94 -33.12 12.79 21.87
N LYS A 95 -33.27 13.52 20.75
CA LYS A 95 -34.00 14.80 20.71
C LYS A 95 -35.47 14.66 21.07
N ILE A 96 -36.14 13.61 20.57
CA ILE A 96 -37.53 13.33 20.90
C ILE A 96 -37.67 12.97 22.38
N LYS A 97 -36.78 12.11 22.91
CA LYS A 97 -36.77 11.77 24.34
C LYS A 97 -36.55 12.99 25.23
N SER A 98 -35.63 13.89 24.86
CA SER A 98 -35.42 15.13 25.62
C SER A 98 -36.61 16.08 25.54
N ALA A 99 -37.25 16.21 24.37
CA ALA A 99 -38.45 17.04 24.21
C ALA A 99 -39.64 16.49 25.02
N LYS A 100 -39.81 15.16 25.06
CA LYS A 100 -40.81 14.48 25.90
C LYS A 100 -40.56 14.69 27.38
N ALA A 101 -39.33 14.48 27.83
CA ALA A 101 -38.95 14.69 29.23
C ALA A 101 -39.10 16.16 29.68
N MET A 102 -38.96 17.13 28.77
CA MET A 102 -39.21 18.55 29.05
C MET A 102 -40.71 18.85 29.20
N GLY A 103 -41.58 18.26 28.38
CA GLY A 103 -43.04 18.41 28.54
C GLY A 103 -43.60 17.72 29.79
N GLU A 104 -42.90 16.73 30.34
CA GLU A 104 -43.30 16.00 31.54
C GLU A 104 -42.77 16.64 32.86
N ASN A 105 -41.63 17.34 32.81
CA ASN A 105 -41.00 18.01 33.97
C ASN A 105 -41.42 19.48 34.17
N ASP A 106 -42.39 19.99 33.41
CA ASP A 106 -42.82 21.40 33.45
C ASP A 106 -43.54 21.81 34.77
N TYR A 107 -43.55 20.94 35.79
CA TYR A 107 -44.01 21.25 37.15
C TYR A 107 -42.88 21.43 38.19
N ARG A 108 -41.59 21.35 37.81
CA ARG A 108 -40.49 21.55 38.78
C ARG A 108 -39.33 22.37 38.22
N ASN A 109 -39.33 23.65 38.63
CA ASN A 109 -38.24 24.62 38.65
C ASN A 109 -37.73 25.18 37.31
N ASP A 110 -38.19 26.40 37.06
CA ASP A 110 -37.45 27.43 36.33
C ASP A 110 -36.15 27.75 37.07
N GLU A 111 -35.02 27.38 36.48
CA GLU A 111 -33.75 28.11 36.52
C GLU A 111 -32.65 27.23 35.92
N LYS A 112 -32.44 27.38 34.60
CA LYS A 112 -31.14 27.28 33.90
C LYS A 112 -31.35 27.37 32.39
N GLU A 113 -31.09 28.56 31.87
CA GLU A 113 -30.46 28.80 30.56
C GLU A 113 -29.15 27.99 30.50
N SER A 114 -28.64 27.47 29.39
CA SER A 114 -28.60 27.96 28.02
C SER A 114 -28.02 26.84 27.13
N GLN A 115 -28.88 26.02 26.54
CA GLN A 115 -28.56 25.24 25.33
C GLN A 115 -29.89 25.08 24.58
N LYS A 116 -30.01 25.68 23.39
CA LYS A 116 -31.16 25.64 22.45
C LYS A 116 -32.18 24.55 22.79
N LYS A 117 -33.11 24.85 23.70
CA LYS A 117 -34.08 23.88 24.24
C LYS A 117 -35.07 23.57 23.13
N VAL A 118 -35.21 22.29 22.78
CA VAL A 118 -36.20 21.83 21.80
C VAL A 118 -37.57 22.03 22.45
N LYS A 119 -38.43 22.85 21.83
CA LYS A 119 -39.78 23.11 22.37
C LYS A 119 -40.65 21.86 22.21
N PRO A 120 -41.59 21.59 23.14
CA PRO A 120 -42.57 20.52 23.01
C PRO A 120 -43.41 20.60 21.71
N GLU A 121 -43.62 21.81 21.18
CA GLU A 121 -44.32 22.07 19.91
C GLU A 121 -43.64 21.47 18.67
N ASP A 122 -42.32 21.23 18.73
CA ASP A 122 -41.56 20.66 17.62
C ASP A 122 -41.59 19.12 17.60
N LEU A 123 -42.14 18.50 18.64
CA LEU A 123 -42.26 17.06 18.78
C LEU A 123 -42.96 16.36 17.58
N PRO A 124 -44.12 16.81 17.07
CA PRO A 124 -44.74 16.21 15.89
C PRO A 124 -43.86 16.34 14.63
N LYS A 125 -43.10 17.43 14.49
CA LYS A 125 -42.16 17.60 13.37
C LYS A 125 -41.00 16.63 13.50
N LEU A 126 -40.47 16.44 14.71
CA LEU A 126 -39.36 15.53 14.97
C LEU A 126 -39.76 14.06 14.77
N GLU A 127 -41.01 13.70 15.12
CA GLU A 127 -41.57 12.37 14.88
C GLU A 127 -41.80 12.10 13.39
N LYS A 128 -42.36 13.06 12.64
CA LYS A 128 -42.47 12.98 11.18
C LYS A 128 -41.10 12.84 10.51
N GLU A 129 -40.11 13.60 10.97
CA GLU A 129 -38.74 13.50 10.47
C GLU A 129 -38.12 12.13 10.76
N LEU A 130 -38.34 11.58 11.97
CA LEU A 130 -37.85 10.25 12.33
C LEU A 130 -38.47 9.16 11.45
N ASP A 131 -39.76 9.27 11.14
CA ASP A 131 -40.45 8.33 10.25
C ASP A 131 -39.88 8.37 8.83
N MET A 132 -39.76 9.58 8.27
CA MET A 132 -39.10 9.83 7.00
C MET A 132 -37.67 9.27 6.96
N LEU A 133 -36.88 9.47 8.02
CA LEU A 133 -35.52 8.98 8.13
C LEU A 133 -35.43 7.45 8.00
N LYS A 134 -36.42 6.70 8.50
CA LYS A 134 -36.47 5.24 8.37
C LYS A 134 -36.67 4.79 6.93
N HIS A 135 -37.39 5.57 6.13
CA HIS A 135 -37.74 5.22 4.73
C HIS A 135 -36.83 5.85 3.67
N VAL A 136 -35.79 6.61 4.06
CA VAL A 136 -34.80 7.15 3.11
C VAL A 136 -34.16 6.02 2.28
N ASP A 137 -34.24 6.17 0.95
CA ASP A 137 -33.56 5.32 -0.04
C ASP A 137 -32.08 5.69 -0.10
N LEU A 138 -31.25 4.81 0.46
CA LEU A 138 -29.82 4.97 0.51
C LEU A 138 -29.13 4.71 -0.84
N GLU A 139 -29.75 3.92 -1.73
CA GLU A 139 -29.19 3.63 -3.06
C GLU A 139 -29.32 4.87 -3.94
N TYR A 140 -30.54 5.39 -4.05
CA TYR A 140 -30.82 6.63 -4.77
C TYR A 140 -29.94 7.78 -4.27
N LEU A 141 -29.81 7.94 -2.95
CA LEU A 141 -28.99 9.00 -2.37
C LEU A 141 -27.50 8.84 -2.69
N ALA A 142 -26.98 7.61 -2.69
CA ALA A 142 -25.61 7.32 -3.08
C ALA A 142 -25.37 7.67 -4.56
N ASP A 143 -26.25 7.24 -5.46
CA ASP A 143 -26.12 7.49 -6.90
C ASP A 143 -26.22 8.98 -7.23
N LYS A 144 -27.20 9.68 -6.64
CA LYS A 144 -27.36 11.13 -6.75
C LYS A 144 -26.09 11.86 -6.28
N LYS A 145 -25.50 11.44 -5.15
CA LYS A 145 -24.28 12.07 -4.62
C LYS A 145 -23.07 11.80 -5.50
N VAL A 146 -22.89 10.57 -5.96
CA VAL A 146 -21.78 10.20 -6.84
C VAL A 146 -21.87 10.99 -8.15
N LYS A 147 -23.05 10.97 -8.80
CA LYS A 147 -23.29 11.71 -10.05
C LYS A 147 -23.01 13.20 -9.90
N SER A 148 -23.59 13.83 -8.87
CA SER A 148 -23.36 15.26 -8.62
C SER A 148 -21.90 15.58 -8.29
N THR A 149 -21.18 14.71 -7.58
CA THR A 149 -19.77 14.96 -7.23
C THR A 149 -18.89 14.89 -8.46
N LEU A 150 -19.08 13.88 -9.31
CA LEU A 150 -18.30 13.71 -10.53
C LEU A 150 -18.60 14.84 -11.54
N GLN A 151 -19.86 15.27 -11.67
CA GLN A 151 -20.24 16.39 -12.55
C GLN A 151 -19.69 17.75 -12.10
N LYS A 152 -19.68 18.02 -10.79
CA LYS A 152 -19.26 19.33 -10.25
C LYS A 152 -17.75 19.51 -10.19
N ASN A 153 -16.99 18.42 -10.20
CA ASN A 153 -15.54 18.51 -10.05
C ASN A 153 -14.90 19.09 -11.32
N THR A 154 -14.13 20.18 -11.15
CA THR A 154 -13.40 20.85 -12.23
C THR A 154 -12.43 19.91 -12.94
N ALA A 155 -11.87 18.93 -12.23
CA ALA A 155 -10.91 17.98 -12.78
C ALA A 155 -11.48 17.07 -13.88
N PHE A 156 -12.81 16.92 -13.96
CA PHE A 156 -13.48 15.98 -14.86
C PHE A 156 -14.28 16.65 -15.99
N LYS A 157 -14.42 17.99 -16.01
CA LYS A 157 -15.26 18.70 -16.99
C LYS A 157 -14.84 18.44 -18.45
N ASN A 158 -13.54 18.25 -18.67
CA ASN A 158 -12.96 18.08 -20.00
C ASN A 158 -12.75 16.61 -20.39
N GLU A 159 -13.02 15.67 -19.48
CA GLU A 159 -12.73 14.24 -19.69
C GLU A 159 -13.98 13.51 -20.20
N GLU A 160 -13.98 13.15 -21.49
CA GLU A 160 -15.10 12.49 -22.15
C GLU A 160 -15.43 11.12 -21.53
N LEU A 161 -14.40 10.37 -21.12
CA LEU A 161 -14.58 9.09 -20.45
C LEU A 161 -15.41 9.19 -19.17
N VAL A 162 -15.21 10.26 -18.39
CA VAL A 162 -15.97 10.44 -17.15
C VAL A 162 -17.43 10.76 -17.47
N LYS A 163 -17.70 11.53 -18.52
CA LYS A 163 -19.07 11.81 -18.98
C LYS A 163 -19.80 10.51 -19.36
N GLN A 164 -19.18 9.66 -20.18
CA GLN A 164 -19.75 8.36 -20.53
C GLN A 164 -20.05 7.48 -19.30
N VAL A 165 -19.15 7.47 -18.31
CA VAL A 165 -19.33 6.74 -17.05
C VAL A 165 -20.39 7.38 -16.14
N ILE A 166 -20.60 8.69 -16.23
CA ILE A 166 -21.68 9.41 -15.53
C ILE A 166 -23.04 9.13 -16.17
N ASP A 167 -23.08 8.99 -17.48
CA ASP A 167 -24.33 8.78 -18.22
C ASP A 167 -24.86 7.35 -18.03
N SER A 168 -23.99 6.37 -17.76
CA SER A 168 -24.39 5.02 -17.34
C SER A 168 -24.98 4.96 -15.92
N ILE A 169 -25.02 6.08 -15.19
CA ILE A 169 -25.68 6.18 -13.89
C ILE A 169 -27.17 6.47 -14.08
N GLU A 170 -27.96 5.40 -14.08
CA GLU A 170 -29.42 5.47 -13.93
C GLU A 170 -29.79 5.89 -12.52
N ILE A 171 -30.57 6.97 -12.39
CA ILE A 171 -31.10 7.44 -11.11
C ILE A 171 -32.59 7.16 -11.10
N ASN A 172 -32.96 6.10 -10.39
CA ASN A 172 -34.37 5.74 -10.18
C ASN A 172 -34.84 6.29 -8.85
N ASN A 173 -35.59 7.40 -8.90
CA ASN A 173 -36.23 7.94 -7.71
C ASN A 173 -37.43 7.06 -7.32
N LYS A 174 -37.37 6.44 -6.13
CA LYS A 174 -38.45 5.60 -5.60
C LYS A 174 -39.38 6.32 -4.65
N TYR A 175 -39.20 7.62 -4.45
CA TYR A 175 -40.05 8.40 -3.55
C TYR A 175 -41.42 8.68 -4.19
N PRO A 176 -42.54 8.39 -3.51
CA PRO A 176 -43.86 8.86 -3.92
C PRO A 176 -43.92 10.39 -4.02
N GLU A 177 -44.77 10.90 -4.92
CA GLU A 177 -44.84 12.33 -5.25
C GLU A 177 -45.31 13.21 -4.06
N ASP A 178 -46.12 12.65 -3.18
CA ASP A 178 -46.75 13.32 -2.03
C ASP A 178 -45.81 13.50 -0.80
N ILE A 179 -44.55 13.11 -0.93
CA ILE A 179 -43.58 13.23 0.16
C ILE A 179 -43.22 14.70 0.42
N ASP A 180 -43.09 15.07 1.70
CA ASP A 180 -42.55 16.37 2.12
C ASP A 180 -41.08 16.53 1.67
N LYS A 181 -40.90 17.15 0.50
CA LYS A 181 -39.62 17.36 -0.17
C LYS A 181 -38.65 18.19 0.67
N LEU A 182 -39.16 19.11 1.50
CA LEU A 182 -38.33 19.97 2.33
C LEU A 182 -37.70 19.18 3.49
N ILE A 183 -38.52 18.39 4.20
CA ILE A 183 -38.02 17.51 5.27
C ILE A 183 -37.03 16.49 4.70
N LEU A 184 -37.37 15.86 3.57
CA LEU A 184 -36.49 14.91 2.91
C LEU A 184 -35.15 15.54 2.52
N SER A 185 -35.15 16.72 1.90
CA SER A 185 -33.92 17.43 1.52
C SER A 185 -33.04 17.76 2.74
N ASN A 186 -33.64 18.16 3.86
CA ASN A 186 -32.91 18.43 5.10
C ASN A 186 -32.27 17.16 5.69
N ILE A 187 -32.99 16.03 5.66
CA ILE A 187 -32.46 14.73 6.08
C ILE A 187 -31.32 14.29 5.15
N GLU A 188 -31.52 14.36 3.83
CA GLU A 188 -30.49 14.05 2.83
C GLU A 188 -29.22 14.87 3.06
N ALA A 189 -29.35 16.18 3.28
CA ALA A 189 -28.23 17.06 3.58
C ALA A 189 -27.46 16.65 4.84
N ARG A 190 -28.15 16.31 5.93
CA ARG A 190 -27.50 15.83 7.17
C ARG A 190 -26.79 14.50 6.99
N LEU A 191 -27.39 13.56 6.26
CA LEU A 191 -26.78 12.26 5.97
C LEU A 191 -25.53 12.41 5.09
N LEU A 192 -25.58 13.28 4.08
CA LEU A 192 -24.48 13.53 3.17
C LEU A 192 -23.34 14.33 3.80
N ALA A 193 -23.63 15.17 4.81
CA ALA A 193 -22.64 15.95 5.53
C ALA A 193 -21.83 15.13 6.56
N HIS A 194 -22.24 13.90 6.86
CA HIS A 194 -21.54 13.08 7.84
C HIS A 194 -20.11 12.74 7.38
N LYS A 195 -19.15 12.85 8.31
CA LYS A 195 -17.71 12.67 8.07
C LYS A 195 -17.36 11.41 7.28
N SER A 196 -18.02 10.27 7.58
CA SER A 196 -17.75 9.02 6.87
C SER A 196 -18.13 9.09 5.39
N VAL A 197 -19.24 9.75 5.06
CA VAL A 197 -19.71 9.88 3.67
C VAL A 197 -18.79 10.82 2.91
N VAL A 198 -18.42 11.95 3.52
CA VAL A 198 -17.49 12.93 2.94
C VAL A 198 -16.14 12.29 2.62
N ALA A 199 -15.59 11.48 3.53
CA ALA A 199 -14.32 10.78 3.32
C ALA A 199 -14.37 9.80 2.13
N GLU A 200 -15.45 9.03 1.98
CA GLU A 200 -15.60 8.11 0.84
C GLU A 200 -15.76 8.85 -0.49
N VAL A 201 -16.52 9.96 -0.50
CA VAL A 201 -16.67 10.81 -1.70
C VAL A 201 -15.31 11.39 -2.14
N GLN A 202 -14.49 11.82 -1.18
CA GLN A 202 -13.11 12.28 -1.45
C GLN A 202 -12.23 11.14 -1.96
N SER A 203 -12.31 9.95 -1.37
CA SER A 203 -11.58 8.74 -1.78
C SER A 203 -11.88 8.34 -3.23
N ILE A 204 -13.16 8.36 -3.61
CA ILE A 204 -13.60 8.09 -4.99
C ILE A 204 -13.05 9.14 -5.95
N THR A 205 -13.16 10.42 -5.59
CA THR A 205 -12.67 11.53 -6.39
C THR A 205 -11.17 11.41 -6.66
N GLN A 206 -10.37 11.15 -5.61
CA GLN A 206 -8.94 10.96 -5.73
C GLN A 206 -8.60 9.73 -6.58
N SER A 207 -9.32 8.62 -6.38
CA SER A 207 -9.13 7.41 -7.19
C SER A 207 -9.39 7.65 -8.68
N PHE A 208 -10.41 8.44 -9.03
CA PHE A 208 -10.73 8.82 -10.41
C PHE A 208 -9.61 9.68 -11.02
N ILE A 209 -9.13 10.67 -10.27
CA ILE A 209 -7.99 11.52 -10.69
C ILE A 209 -6.75 10.65 -10.94
N SER A 210 -6.43 9.73 -10.03
CA SER A 210 -5.30 8.80 -10.16
C SER A 210 -5.39 7.89 -11.39
N ILE A 211 -6.59 7.45 -11.78
CA ILE A 211 -6.79 6.59 -12.96
C ILE A 211 -6.59 7.36 -14.26
N LEU A 212 -7.08 8.61 -14.31
CA LEU A 212 -7.01 9.44 -15.52
C LEU A 212 -5.62 10.04 -15.71
N LYS A 213 -5.15 10.84 -14.75
CA LYS A 213 -3.93 11.65 -14.87
C LYS A 213 -2.68 10.94 -14.37
N GLY A 214 -2.84 9.74 -13.80
CA GLY A 214 -1.80 9.09 -13.02
C GLY A 214 -1.61 9.77 -11.67
N ASP A 215 -0.97 9.07 -10.74
CA ASP A 215 -0.63 9.64 -9.44
C ASP A 215 0.55 10.62 -9.55
N ALA A 216 0.32 11.84 -10.03
CA ALA A 216 1.34 12.89 -10.13
C ALA A 216 2.10 13.08 -8.80
N GLU A 217 1.36 13.09 -7.68
CA GLU A 217 1.97 13.15 -6.35
C GLU A 217 2.86 11.95 -6.03
N LYS A 218 2.49 10.73 -6.44
CA LYS A 218 3.34 9.55 -6.21
C LYS A 218 4.55 9.56 -7.13
N ILE A 219 4.42 10.13 -8.34
CA ILE A 219 5.54 10.34 -9.24
C ILE A 219 6.55 11.30 -8.60
N GLU A 220 6.09 12.46 -8.10
CA GLU A 220 6.94 13.45 -7.44
C GLU A 220 7.55 12.92 -6.14
N LYS A 221 6.78 12.24 -5.28
CA LYS A 221 7.32 11.59 -4.06
C LYS A 221 8.41 10.58 -4.39
N LYS A 222 8.22 9.73 -5.42
CA LYS A 222 9.23 8.76 -5.82
C LYS A 222 10.48 9.41 -6.41
N LYS A 223 10.33 10.50 -7.18
CA LYS A 223 11.49 11.27 -7.67
C LYS A 223 12.27 11.89 -6.51
N ALA A 224 11.59 12.47 -5.52
CA ALA A 224 12.22 13.04 -4.35
C ALA A 224 12.98 11.97 -3.52
N GLU A 225 12.35 10.82 -3.26
CA GLU A 225 12.99 9.69 -2.57
C GLU A 225 14.22 9.16 -3.34
N GLU A 226 14.16 9.13 -4.67
CA GLU A 226 15.27 8.68 -5.51
C GLU A 226 16.43 9.68 -5.49
N LEU A 227 16.12 10.97 -5.50
CA LEU A 227 17.11 12.05 -5.42
C LEU A 227 17.78 12.06 -4.04
N GLU A 228 17.03 11.83 -2.96
CA GLU A 228 17.56 11.67 -1.61
C GLU A 228 18.47 10.44 -1.50
N LYS A 229 18.08 9.29 -2.10
CA LYS A 229 18.92 8.09 -2.16
C LYS A 229 20.22 8.33 -2.94
N LYS A 230 20.17 9.07 -4.04
CA LYS A 230 21.36 9.45 -4.82
C LYS A 230 22.30 10.33 -4.00
N LYS A 231 21.78 11.35 -3.30
CA LYS A 231 22.57 12.21 -2.40
C LYS A 231 23.24 11.41 -1.28
N LYS A 232 22.50 10.53 -0.60
CA LYS A 232 23.06 9.66 0.45
C LYS A 232 24.12 8.69 -0.08
N ALA A 233 23.93 8.16 -1.29
CA ALA A 233 24.91 7.29 -1.93
C ALA A 233 26.18 8.05 -2.35
N GLU A 234 26.05 9.29 -2.81
CA GLU A 234 27.19 10.15 -3.14
C GLU A 234 27.97 10.56 -1.88
N GLU A 235 27.27 10.94 -0.81
CA GLU A 235 27.88 11.26 0.48
C GLU A 235 28.61 10.05 1.09
N ALA A 236 28.01 8.86 1.02
CA ALA A 236 28.66 7.63 1.46
C ALA A 236 29.91 7.30 0.63
N LYS A 237 29.92 7.61 -0.67
CA LYS A 237 31.11 7.46 -1.52
C LYS A 237 32.20 8.46 -1.16
N LYS A 238 31.84 9.72 -0.85
CA LYS A 238 32.80 10.74 -0.39
C LYS A 238 33.44 10.34 0.94
N ARG A 239 32.64 9.94 1.94
CA ARG A 239 33.16 9.44 3.23
C ARG A 239 34.01 8.19 3.08
N ALA A 240 33.68 7.29 2.14
CA ALA A 240 34.51 6.13 1.86
C ALA A 240 35.82 6.48 1.12
N ALA A 241 35.84 7.54 0.32
CA ALA A 241 37.06 8.05 -0.31
C ALA A 241 37.97 8.72 0.73
N GLU A 242 37.41 9.57 1.61
CA GLU A 242 38.12 10.24 2.71
C GLU A 242 38.71 9.21 3.71
N ALA A 243 37.95 8.16 4.06
CA ALA A 243 38.42 7.11 4.96
C ALA A 243 39.52 6.20 4.36
N ASN A 244 39.66 6.17 3.02
CA ASN A 244 40.77 5.47 2.37
C ASN A 244 42.01 6.34 2.21
N ASP A 245 41.88 7.67 2.31
CA ASP A 245 42.99 8.63 2.26
C ASP A 245 43.68 8.77 3.64
N GLU A 246 42.93 8.62 4.74
CA GLU A 246 43.46 8.65 6.12
C GLU A 246 44.05 7.30 6.60
N GLY A 247 44.25 6.34 5.69
CA GLY A 247 44.57 4.94 5.95
C GLY A 247 46.04 4.54 5.93
N GLN A 248 46.98 5.41 6.29
CA GLN A 248 48.34 5.02 6.71
C GLN A 248 48.62 5.46 8.14
N GLY A 249 48.11 4.70 9.10
CA GLY A 249 48.62 4.72 10.48
C GLY A 249 47.57 4.98 11.55
N ALA A 250 47.06 3.91 12.17
CA ALA A 250 46.89 3.82 13.63
C ALA A 250 46.31 2.46 14.04
N LYS A 251 47.07 1.76 14.89
CA LYS A 251 46.67 0.51 15.58
C LYS A 251 45.46 0.75 16.49
N ARG A 252 44.50 -0.18 16.43
CA ARG A 252 43.37 -0.31 17.36
C ARG A 252 43.85 -0.63 18.78
N GLN A 253 43.58 0.24 19.75
CA GLN A 253 43.55 -0.10 21.18
C GLN A 253 42.10 -0.40 21.60
N LYS A 254 41.88 -1.60 22.17
CA LYS A 254 40.66 -1.98 22.86
C LYS A 254 40.77 -1.56 24.33
N MET A 255 39.81 -0.80 24.86
CA MET A 255 39.60 -0.68 26.30
C MET A 255 38.31 -1.41 26.69
N ASN A 256 38.46 -2.36 27.62
CA ASN A 256 37.37 -3.01 28.34
C ASN A 256 37.07 -2.20 29.60
N GLY A 257 35.84 -1.70 29.75
CA GLY A 257 35.33 -1.12 30.99
C GLY A 257 34.04 -1.84 31.42
N LYS A 258 34.08 -2.55 32.55
CA LYS A 258 32.90 -3.07 33.26
C LYS A 258 32.28 -1.94 34.09
N PRO A 259 30.96 -1.72 34.07
CA PRO A 259 30.31 -0.83 35.02
C PRO A 259 29.90 -1.57 36.31
N ASN A 260 30.18 -0.94 37.45
CA ASN A 260 29.72 -1.33 38.78
C ASN A 260 28.20 -1.20 38.92
N ALA A 261 27.59 -2.20 39.54
CA ALA A 261 26.19 -2.20 39.94
C ALA A 261 26.05 -1.52 41.30
N SER A 262 25.52 -0.29 41.32
CA SER A 262 24.90 0.30 42.51
C SER A 262 23.39 0.36 42.31
N SER A 263 22.69 -0.14 43.32
CA SER A 263 21.24 -0.32 43.41
C SER A 263 20.49 1.01 43.25
N LYS A 264 19.61 1.10 42.25
CA LYS A 264 18.69 2.24 42.03
C LYS A 264 17.36 2.11 42.78
N PHE A 265 17.25 1.19 43.73
CA PHE A 265 15.97 0.85 44.33
C PHE A 265 15.56 1.79 45.49
N THR A 266 16.50 2.46 46.14
CA THR A 266 16.24 3.26 47.36
C THR A 266 16.20 4.77 47.15
N ASP A 267 16.47 5.27 45.94
CA ASP A 267 16.37 6.70 45.57
C ASP A 267 15.06 7.06 44.84
N SER A 268 14.14 6.09 44.70
CA SER A 268 12.84 6.29 44.04
C SER A 268 11.68 6.55 45.02
N LEU A 269 11.97 6.70 46.32
CA LEU A 269 10.95 6.79 47.37
C LEU A 269 10.82 8.18 48.01
N THR A 270 11.37 9.22 47.37
CA THR A 270 11.21 10.61 47.79
C THR A 270 10.31 11.36 46.81
N GLU A 271 9.11 11.70 47.30
CA GLU A 271 8.22 12.78 46.87
C GLU A 271 7.78 12.80 45.38
N TYR A 272 6.72 12.03 45.08
CA TYR A 272 5.99 12.12 43.80
C TYR A 272 5.00 13.30 43.83
N ASP A 273 5.34 14.37 43.11
CA ASP A 273 4.43 15.45 42.72
C ASP A 273 3.60 15.00 41.50
N GLU A 274 2.37 14.54 41.74
CA GLU A 274 1.44 13.96 40.76
C GLU A 274 1.14 14.87 39.55
N LYS A 275 1.50 16.16 39.59
CA LYS A 275 1.22 17.13 38.51
C LYS A 275 2.24 17.14 37.36
N ASN A 276 3.43 16.57 37.54
CA ASN A 276 4.49 16.58 36.51
C ASN A 276 4.90 15.20 36.01
N ASP A 277 4.09 14.17 36.28
CA ASP A 277 4.43 12.83 35.87
C ASP A 277 4.28 12.68 34.34
N GLU A 278 5.40 12.75 33.62
CA GLU A 278 5.47 12.61 32.16
C GLU A 278 4.85 11.28 31.69
N PHE A 279 4.87 10.27 32.57
CA PHE A 279 4.23 8.97 32.34
C PHE A 279 2.70 9.09 32.31
N PHE A 280 2.12 9.93 33.17
CA PHE A 280 0.68 10.17 33.22
C PHE A 280 0.20 10.91 31.96
N LYS A 281 0.92 11.96 31.55
CA LYS A 281 0.66 12.66 30.27
C LYS A 281 0.75 11.73 29.07
N LYS A 282 1.74 10.83 29.04
CA LYS A 282 1.92 9.86 27.95
C LYS A 282 0.78 8.85 27.80
N ILE A 283 0.09 8.51 28.91
CA ILE A 283 -1.04 7.57 28.87
C ILE A 283 -2.34 8.27 28.44
N TYR A 284 -2.55 9.54 28.82
CA TYR A 284 -3.82 10.24 28.60
C TYR A 284 -3.83 11.21 27.40
N GLU A 285 -2.69 11.76 26.97
CA GLU A 285 -2.61 12.76 25.88
C GLU A 285 -2.29 12.19 24.50
N GLY A 286 -2.35 10.86 24.33
CA GLY A 286 -2.67 10.28 23.02
C GLY A 286 -1.52 10.07 22.04
N GLU A 287 -0.48 9.33 22.41
CA GLU A 287 0.25 8.56 21.40
C GLU A 287 -0.62 7.39 20.95
N THR A 288 -1.09 7.44 19.70
CA THR A 288 -1.82 6.33 19.08
C THR A 288 -1.00 5.05 19.22
N LYS A 289 -1.50 4.05 19.95
CA LYS A 289 -0.84 2.75 20.12
C LYS A 289 -0.46 2.21 18.74
N LYS A 290 0.84 2.15 18.44
CA LYS A 290 1.35 1.56 17.20
C LYS A 290 0.82 0.13 17.12
N ASN A 291 0.28 -0.24 15.95
CA ASN A 291 -0.24 -1.58 15.72
C ASN A 291 0.80 -2.63 16.16
N ARG A 292 0.32 -3.62 16.93
CA ARG A 292 1.18 -4.66 17.50
C ARG A 292 1.95 -5.33 16.35
N PRO A 293 3.29 -5.32 16.37
CA PRO A 293 4.08 -5.82 15.25
C PRO A 293 3.70 -7.25 14.92
N GLY A 294 3.70 -7.61 13.64
CA GLY A 294 3.30 -8.94 13.20
C GLY A 294 4.17 -10.04 13.81
N GLN A 295 3.68 -11.29 13.85
CA GLN A 295 4.39 -12.40 14.50
C GLN A 295 5.83 -12.59 13.99
N ARG A 296 6.08 -12.33 12.70
CA ARG A 296 7.43 -12.38 12.10
C ARG A 296 8.36 -11.29 12.62
N GLN A 297 7.86 -10.06 12.78
CA GLN A 297 8.64 -8.95 13.34
C GLN A 297 8.94 -9.18 14.81
N ARG A 298 7.97 -9.69 15.58
CA ARG A 298 8.19 -10.09 16.97
C ARG A 298 9.25 -11.18 17.08
N ARG A 299 9.18 -12.23 16.25
CA ARG A 299 10.23 -13.25 16.19
C ARG A 299 11.58 -12.62 15.87
N LYS A 300 11.69 -11.77 14.85
CA LYS A 300 12.95 -11.09 14.50
C LYS A 300 13.53 -10.26 15.65
N GLN A 301 12.70 -9.48 16.35
CA GLN A 301 13.13 -8.70 17.52
C GLN A 301 13.65 -9.62 18.65
N TRP A 302 12.97 -10.74 18.88
CA TRP A 302 13.42 -11.73 19.88
C TRP A 302 14.67 -12.48 19.45
N GLU A 303 14.84 -12.77 18.16
CA GLU A 303 16.08 -13.34 17.60
C GLU A 303 17.25 -12.36 17.71
N GLU A 304 17.00 -11.06 17.56
CA GLU A 304 18.01 -10.01 17.69
C GLU A 304 18.42 -9.81 19.15
N LEU A 305 17.47 -9.85 20.09
CA LEU A 305 17.72 -9.68 21.52
C LEU A 305 18.38 -10.92 22.16
N TYR A 306 17.91 -12.12 21.81
CA TYR A 306 18.29 -13.37 22.50
C TYR A 306 19.12 -14.32 21.62
N GLY A 307 19.29 -14.01 20.33
CA GLY A 307 20.06 -14.83 19.40
C GLY A 307 19.56 -16.27 19.35
N ARG A 308 20.50 -17.21 19.52
CA ARG A 308 20.22 -18.66 19.54
C ARG A 308 19.39 -19.11 20.74
N LYS A 309 19.27 -18.28 21.78
CA LYS A 309 18.49 -18.59 22.99
C LYS A 309 17.03 -18.17 22.90
N ALA A 310 16.60 -17.53 21.81
CA ALA A 310 15.19 -17.18 21.62
C ALA A 310 14.29 -18.44 21.69
N ASN A 311 13.18 -18.37 22.44
CA ASN A 311 12.35 -19.55 22.74
C ASN A 311 11.90 -20.33 21.51
N HIS A 312 11.50 -19.65 20.44
CA HIS A 312 11.07 -20.34 19.21
C HIS A 312 12.23 -20.99 18.44
N ILE A 313 13.45 -20.51 18.62
CA ILE A 313 14.66 -21.13 18.07
C ILE A 313 15.07 -22.32 18.94
N SER A 314 15.09 -22.15 20.27
CA SER A 314 15.47 -23.22 21.20
C SER A 314 14.50 -24.39 21.15
N GLU A 315 13.19 -24.15 21.06
CA GLU A 315 12.19 -25.20 20.82
C GLU A 315 12.41 -25.92 19.49
N GLN A 316 12.80 -25.22 18.43
CA GLN A 316 13.13 -25.85 17.14
C GLN A 316 14.37 -26.74 17.23
N TYR A 317 15.37 -26.34 18.02
CA TYR A 317 16.54 -27.17 18.28
C TYR A 317 16.17 -28.42 19.09
N LYS A 318 15.42 -28.28 20.18
CA LYS A 318 14.95 -29.42 21.00
C LYS A 318 14.16 -30.43 20.18
N LYS A 319 13.18 -29.96 19.39
CA LYS A 319 12.40 -30.83 18.48
C LYS A 319 13.25 -31.52 17.42
N ARG A 320 14.36 -30.91 17.01
CA ARG A 320 15.31 -31.53 16.07
C ARG A 320 16.12 -32.61 16.78
N GLU A 321 16.56 -32.36 18.01
CA GLU A 321 17.30 -33.34 18.83
C GLU A 321 16.43 -34.53 19.19
N GLU A 322 15.18 -34.33 19.59
CA GLU A 322 14.21 -35.41 19.83
C GLU A 322 14.05 -36.31 18.60
N LYS A 323 13.97 -35.71 17.40
CA LYS A 323 13.91 -36.47 16.13
C LYS A 323 15.20 -37.22 15.80
N ARG A 324 16.36 -36.71 16.24
CA ARG A 324 17.66 -37.40 16.08
C ARG A 324 17.81 -38.54 17.09
N LEU A 325 17.28 -38.39 18.31
CA LEU A 325 17.23 -39.47 19.29
C LEU A 325 16.27 -40.59 18.82
N ALA A 326 15.12 -40.23 18.24
CA ALA A 326 14.15 -41.20 17.75
C ALA A 326 14.60 -41.91 16.46
N ASN A 327 15.45 -41.28 15.65
CA ASN A 327 16.02 -41.88 14.45
C ASN A 327 17.47 -41.37 14.23
N PRO A 328 18.49 -42.22 14.43
CA PRO A 328 19.90 -41.81 14.34
C PRO A 328 20.31 -41.35 12.93
N ASP A 329 19.60 -41.80 11.89
CA ASP A 329 19.83 -41.39 10.50
C ASP A 329 19.08 -40.11 10.10
N TYR A 330 18.36 -39.47 11.03
CA TYR A 330 17.64 -38.24 10.76
C TYR A 330 18.60 -37.08 10.44
N LYS A 331 18.75 -36.80 9.13
CA LYS A 331 19.34 -35.56 8.62
C LYS A 331 18.22 -34.56 8.33
N PRO A 332 18.19 -33.39 8.99
CA PRO A 332 17.22 -32.36 8.66
C PRO A 332 17.41 -31.97 7.19
N LYS A 333 16.36 -32.12 6.36
CA LYS A 333 16.39 -31.69 4.97
C LYS A 333 16.82 -30.23 4.94
N LYS A 334 18.04 -29.96 4.47
CA LYS A 334 18.55 -28.61 4.26
C LYS A 334 17.52 -27.96 3.34
N LYS A 335 16.82 -26.95 3.86
CA LYS A 335 15.81 -26.23 3.10
C LYS A 335 16.55 -25.73 1.87
N GLN A 336 16.32 -26.36 0.72
CA GLN A 336 16.89 -25.91 -0.53
C GLN A 336 16.35 -24.49 -0.66
N GLU A 337 17.21 -23.51 -0.39
CA GLU A 337 16.97 -22.17 -0.89
C GLU A 337 16.71 -22.40 -2.37
N LYS A 338 15.47 -22.10 -2.79
CA LYS A 338 15.09 -22.13 -4.19
C LYS A 338 16.06 -21.16 -4.84
N LYS A 339 17.19 -21.66 -5.34
CA LYS A 339 18.04 -20.96 -6.30
C LYS A 339 17.03 -20.59 -7.37
N LEU A 340 16.70 -19.31 -7.44
CA LEU A 340 15.89 -18.79 -8.52
C LEU A 340 16.54 -19.34 -9.78
N GLU A 341 15.82 -20.17 -10.51
CA GLU A 341 16.24 -20.62 -11.82
C GLU A 341 16.38 -19.34 -12.66
N ILE A 342 17.61 -18.86 -12.74
CA ILE A 342 18.03 -17.94 -13.78
C ILE A 342 17.82 -18.76 -15.04
N LYS A 343 16.70 -18.53 -15.72
CA LYS A 343 16.49 -18.98 -17.09
C LYS A 343 17.75 -18.60 -17.86
N LYS A 344 18.48 -19.61 -18.36
CA LYS A 344 19.64 -19.40 -19.23
C LYS A 344 19.21 -18.44 -20.34
N ALA A 345 19.80 -17.25 -20.36
CA ALA A 345 19.74 -16.40 -21.53
C ALA A 345 20.41 -17.14 -22.70
N PRO A 346 19.94 -16.94 -23.95
CA PRO A 346 20.68 -17.39 -25.12
C PRO A 346 22.07 -16.75 -25.11
N ALA A 347 23.08 -17.53 -25.52
CA ALA A 347 24.49 -17.14 -25.48
C ALA A 347 24.72 -15.79 -26.17
N GLU A 348 25.14 -14.79 -25.39
CA GLU A 348 25.81 -13.61 -25.94
C GLU A 348 27.15 -14.08 -26.54
N PRO A 349 27.53 -13.58 -27.73
CA PRO A 349 28.85 -13.86 -28.30
C PRO A 349 29.93 -13.33 -27.34
N MET A 350 30.68 -14.28 -26.77
CA MET A 350 31.74 -14.05 -25.80
C MET A 350 32.85 -13.22 -26.46
N HIS A 351 33.26 -12.11 -25.84
CA HIS A 351 34.22 -11.17 -26.43
C HIS A 351 35.55 -11.87 -26.79
N PRO A 352 36.19 -11.61 -27.95
CA PRO A 352 37.33 -12.38 -28.48
C PRO A 352 38.52 -12.53 -27.51
N SER A 353 38.77 -11.50 -26.70
CA SER A 353 39.85 -11.50 -25.69
C SER A 353 39.63 -12.53 -24.57
N TRP A 354 38.39 -12.97 -24.36
CA TRP A 354 38.04 -13.92 -23.32
C TRP A 354 38.06 -15.37 -23.82
N GLU A 355 37.72 -15.60 -25.09
CA GLU A 355 37.97 -16.88 -25.75
C GLU A 355 39.46 -17.16 -25.88
N ALA A 356 40.27 -16.17 -26.26
CA ALA A 356 41.73 -16.31 -26.32
C ALA A 356 42.33 -16.67 -24.95
N LYS A 357 41.87 -16.03 -23.87
CA LYS A 357 42.33 -16.32 -22.51
C LYS A 357 41.91 -17.71 -22.04
N ARG A 358 40.73 -18.17 -22.45
CA ARG A 358 40.24 -19.51 -22.16
C ARG A 358 41.03 -20.57 -22.92
N GLN A 359 41.29 -20.36 -24.21
CA GLN A 359 42.12 -21.24 -25.03
C GLN A 359 43.55 -21.32 -24.51
N GLN A 360 44.16 -20.19 -24.10
CA GLN A 360 45.50 -20.19 -23.51
C GLN A 360 45.53 -21.02 -22.21
N GLN A 361 44.52 -20.86 -21.37
CA GLN A 361 44.41 -21.60 -20.11
C GLN A 361 44.12 -23.09 -20.34
N GLU A 362 43.33 -23.41 -21.37
CA GLU A 362 43.05 -24.79 -21.79
C GLU A 362 44.29 -25.45 -22.39
N MET A 363 45.04 -24.77 -23.26
CA MET A 363 46.31 -25.24 -23.83
C MET A 363 47.36 -25.47 -22.75
N MET A 364 47.51 -24.53 -21.80
CA MET A 364 48.38 -24.72 -20.64
C MET A 364 47.94 -25.91 -19.80
N SER A 365 46.64 -26.03 -19.49
CA SER A 365 46.13 -27.16 -18.71
C SER A 365 46.34 -28.50 -19.43
N LYS A 366 46.24 -28.52 -20.76
CA LYS A 366 46.44 -29.72 -21.57
C LYS A 366 47.91 -30.11 -21.64
N ALA A 367 48.81 -29.15 -21.76
CA ALA A 367 50.27 -29.37 -21.66
C ALA A 367 50.69 -29.85 -20.27
N LEU A 368 50.09 -29.31 -19.20
CA LEU A 368 50.35 -29.73 -17.81
C LEU A 368 49.71 -31.08 -17.44
N SER A 369 48.63 -31.48 -18.12
CA SER A 369 47.92 -32.74 -17.83
C SER A 369 48.62 -34.00 -18.38
N GLY A 370 49.77 -33.85 -19.05
CA GLY A 370 50.58 -34.98 -19.53
C GLY A 370 49.90 -35.89 -20.56
N LYS A 371 48.74 -35.49 -21.10
CA LYS A 371 47.97 -36.28 -22.06
C LYS A 371 48.19 -35.76 -23.48
N VAL A 372 49.44 -35.79 -23.92
CA VAL A 372 49.79 -35.67 -25.34
C VAL A 372 49.85 -37.10 -25.89
N SER A 373 49.01 -37.36 -26.89
CA SER A 373 49.03 -38.59 -27.66
C SER A 373 50.40 -38.73 -28.32
N SER A 374 51.25 -39.54 -27.70
CA SER A 374 52.45 -40.10 -28.30
C SER A 374 52.02 -41.00 -29.45
N ASN A 375 52.01 -40.48 -30.68
CA ASN A 375 52.07 -41.29 -31.89
C ASN A 375 52.46 -40.37 -33.05
N ASN A 376 53.76 -40.09 -33.11
CA ASN A 376 54.52 -39.98 -34.35
C ASN A 376 55.95 -40.38 -33.98
N LYS A 377 56.31 -41.63 -34.28
CA LYS A 377 57.69 -42.10 -34.19
C LYS A 377 58.49 -41.32 -35.24
N ILE A 378 59.46 -40.54 -34.79
CA ILE A 378 60.53 -40.06 -35.64
C ILE A 378 61.47 -41.26 -35.81
N VAL A 379 61.58 -41.77 -37.03
CA VAL A 379 62.62 -42.73 -37.42
C VAL A 379 63.84 -41.89 -37.80
N PHE A 380 64.98 -42.16 -37.17
CA PHE A 380 66.27 -41.69 -37.64
C PHE A 380 66.83 -42.78 -38.55
N ASP A 381 67.06 -42.44 -39.81
CA ASP A 381 67.89 -43.26 -40.69
C ASP A 381 69.36 -42.94 -40.37
N ASP A 382 70.14 -43.96 -40.01
CA ASP A 382 71.59 -43.89 -39.85
C ASP A 382 72.26 -43.93 -41.23
N ASP A 383 73.03 -42.90 -41.56
CA ASP A 383 74.15 -42.90 -42.52
C ASP A 383 75.36 -42.19 -41.88
#